data_AF-A0A210W0F3-F1
#
_entry.id   AF-A0A210W0F3-F1
#
_cell.length_a   1.000
_cell.length_b   1.000
_cell.length_c   1.000
_cell.angle_alpha   90.00
_cell.angle_beta   90.00
_cell.angle_gamma   90.00
#
_symmetry.space_group_name_H-M   'P 1'
#
loop_
_entity.id
_entity.type
_entity.pdbx_description
1 polymer ?
#
loop_
_entity_poly.entity_id
_entity_poly.type
_entity_poly.pdbx_seq_one_letter_code
_entity_poly.pdbx_strand_id
1 'polypeptide(L)'
;MTLQRPCFVLPTLVLALGLSGCAAPPSSGQLEKEEAEQAKTLWVISEALKANMAVVLVADLTPHKSLADADGMSKWTPNVVWTHEDKPEIVFGRKFQNNALQRDPKTTYLFKAFEVHVLPPGKYLMTGGDDYRLNAQLDQLGAKAGATGSGRGTLGTATLSPETYRQFYTEMNWKEGSTHSQSRIEKYCTTVHRASGNCVAWGERMVTDSTPGMAAGYYQDTDSRDIPALKVQVRVPPRQALASFTLEGGQLVLSQRSHLKTPSYQFRQAGCRKVAAEKVECPLEDFTVHTLPPPMEFTRNYLATRANLNAEQEKLMARLVPMQVTTLGRQGAADPVWGTPISLRKGP
;
A
#
# COMPACT_ATOMS: atom_id res chain seq x y z
N MET A 1 50.55 -49.24 -4.25
CA MET A 1 49.56 -49.73 -3.28
C MET A 1 48.33 -48.83 -3.36
N THR A 2 47.25 -49.43 -3.83
CA THR A 2 45.87 -48.93 -3.84
C THR A 2 45.23 -49.03 -2.44
N LEU A 3 44.05 -48.40 -2.31
CA LEU A 3 43.00 -48.48 -1.27
C LEU A 3 42.94 -47.24 -0.34
N GLN A 4 41.79 -46.63 -0.01
CA GLN A 4 40.41 -46.67 -0.49
C GLN A 4 39.68 -45.50 0.21
N ARG A 5 38.68 -44.88 -0.44
CA ARG A 5 37.75 -43.91 0.19
C ARG A 5 36.87 -44.61 1.25
N PRO A 6 36.23 -43.84 2.14
CA PRO A 6 34.77 -43.85 2.08
C PRO A 6 34.19 -42.43 1.99
N CYS A 7 33.29 -42.28 1.02
CA CYS A 7 32.27 -41.24 0.99
C CYS A 7 31.30 -41.46 2.14
N PHE A 8 31.09 -40.43 2.96
CA PHE A 8 29.83 -40.26 3.67
C PHE A 8 29.07 -39.11 3.02
N VAL A 9 27.97 -39.47 2.38
CA VAL A 9 26.91 -38.56 1.95
C VAL A 9 25.97 -38.44 3.14
N LEU A 10 25.81 -37.24 3.69
CA LEU A 10 24.70 -36.86 4.56
C LEU A 10 24.08 -35.58 3.97
N PRO A 11 22.75 -35.50 3.84
CA PRO A 11 22.09 -34.44 3.10
C PRO A 11 22.06 -33.18 3.97
N THR A 12 22.83 -32.16 3.62
CA THR A 12 22.64 -30.84 4.21
C THR A 12 21.39 -30.22 3.60
N LEU A 13 20.31 -30.23 4.38
CA LEU A 13 19.18 -29.31 4.24
C LEU A 13 19.75 -27.91 3.99
N VAL A 14 19.48 -27.36 2.81
CA VAL A 14 19.65 -25.94 2.53
C VAL A 14 18.53 -25.22 3.28
N LEU A 15 18.78 -24.85 4.53
CA LEU A 15 18.00 -23.84 5.22
C LEU A 15 18.45 -22.49 4.64
N ALA A 16 17.77 -22.03 3.59
CA ALA A 16 17.87 -20.67 3.12
C ALA A 16 17.23 -19.74 4.16
N LEU A 17 18.00 -19.35 5.18
CA LEU A 17 17.67 -18.23 6.05
C LEU A 17 17.89 -16.93 5.27
N GLY A 18 16.82 -16.46 4.64
CA GLY A 18 16.73 -15.15 4.04
C GLY A 18 17.01 -14.06 5.07
N LEU A 19 17.84 -13.11 4.65
CA LEU A 19 18.26 -11.90 5.36
C LEU A 19 17.08 -11.14 5.98
N SER A 20 16.84 -11.31 7.27
CA SER A 20 16.13 -10.34 8.08
C SER A 20 17.12 -9.27 8.54
N GLY A 21 17.07 -8.08 7.95
CA GLY A 21 17.73 -6.92 8.53
C GLY A 21 17.19 -6.70 9.95
N CYS A 22 18.04 -6.87 10.97
CA CYS A 22 17.69 -6.61 12.35
C CYS A 22 17.54 -5.09 12.53
N ALA A 23 16.33 -4.57 12.32
CA ALA A 23 15.92 -3.38 13.04
C ALA A 23 16.03 -3.70 14.54
N ALA A 24 16.62 -2.80 15.34
CA ALA A 24 16.59 -2.94 16.79
C ALA A 24 15.13 -3.22 17.20
N PRO A 25 14.88 -4.23 18.06
CA PRO A 25 13.53 -4.49 18.52
C PRO A 25 12.98 -3.17 19.11
N PRO A 26 11.74 -2.78 18.75
CA PRO A 26 11.15 -1.58 19.29
C PRO A 26 11.27 -1.61 20.82
N SER A 27 11.60 -0.46 21.43
CA SER A 27 11.69 -0.40 22.88
C SER A 27 10.34 -0.82 23.49
N SER A 28 10.34 -1.44 24.68
CA SER A 28 9.11 -1.94 25.31
C SER A 28 7.99 -0.90 25.33
N GLY A 29 8.31 0.37 25.59
CA GLY A 29 7.34 1.47 25.57
C GLY A 29 6.83 1.87 24.18
N GLN A 30 7.57 1.61 23.09
CA GLN A 30 7.06 1.78 21.72
C GLN A 30 6.07 0.67 21.36
N LEU A 31 6.33 -0.56 21.79
CA LEU A 31 5.44 -1.69 21.56
C LEU A 31 4.08 -1.48 22.27
N GLU A 32 4.11 -1.08 23.54
CA GLU A 32 2.91 -0.79 24.33
C GLU A 32 2.05 0.33 23.72
N LYS A 33 2.69 1.39 23.21
CA LYS A 33 1.99 2.49 22.54
C LYS A 33 1.32 2.04 21.25
N GLU A 34 2.02 1.26 20.44
CA GLU A 34 1.46 0.71 19.20
C GLU A 34 0.26 -0.20 19.50
N GLU A 35 0.35 -1.06 20.50
CA GLU A 35 -0.75 -1.93 20.95
C GLU A 35 -1.96 -1.14 21.43
N ALA A 36 -1.74 -0.07 22.21
CA ALA A 36 -2.81 0.81 22.66
C ALA A 36 -3.52 1.52 21.49
N GLU A 37 -2.76 1.97 20.49
CA GLU A 37 -3.32 2.56 19.25
C GLU A 37 -4.15 1.54 18.45
N GLN A 38 -3.70 0.28 18.38
CA GLN A 38 -4.47 -0.78 17.72
C GLN A 38 -5.76 -1.11 18.48
N ALA A 39 -5.68 -1.26 19.80
CA ALA A 39 -6.83 -1.51 20.64
C ALA A 39 -7.88 -0.40 20.51
N LYS A 40 -7.45 0.87 20.46
CA LYS A 40 -8.32 2.02 20.21
C LYS A 40 -9.01 1.93 18.85
N THR A 41 -8.26 1.61 17.79
CA THR A 41 -8.84 1.45 16.44
C THR A 41 -9.88 0.33 16.40
N LEU A 42 -9.59 -0.82 17.01
CA LEU A 42 -10.54 -1.94 17.12
C LEU A 42 -11.79 -1.58 17.92
N TRP A 43 -11.64 -0.80 18.99
CA TRP A 43 -12.78 -0.27 19.74
C TRP A 43 -13.65 0.66 18.88
N VAL A 44 -13.05 1.59 18.13
CA VAL A 44 -13.79 2.46 17.19
C VAL A 44 -14.53 1.65 16.13
N ILE A 45 -13.90 0.60 15.59
CA ILE A 45 -14.54 -0.33 14.65
C ILE A 45 -15.76 -0.99 15.33
N SER A 46 -15.59 -1.54 16.53
CA SER A 46 -16.70 -2.14 17.28
C SER A 46 -17.86 -1.17 17.49
N GLU A 47 -17.58 0.06 17.94
CA GLU A 47 -18.63 1.06 18.21
C GLU A 47 -19.33 1.51 16.93
N ALA A 48 -18.60 1.68 15.82
CA ALA A 48 -19.18 1.99 14.53
C ALA A 48 -20.16 0.90 14.08
N LEU A 49 -19.77 -0.37 14.21
CA LEU A 49 -20.63 -1.50 13.84
C LEU A 49 -21.88 -1.57 14.73
N LYS A 50 -21.76 -1.28 16.04
CA LYS A 50 -22.91 -1.20 16.96
C LYS A 50 -23.85 -0.03 16.62
N ALA A 51 -23.30 1.07 16.12
CA ALA A 51 -24.05 2.24 15.63
C ALA A 51 -24.69 2.03 14.25
N ASN A 52 -24.80 0.78 13.77
CA ASN A 52 -25.37 0.41 12.48
C ASN A 52 -24.61 0.97 11.26
N MET A 53 -23.34 1.35 11.43
CA MET A 53 -22.45 1.68 10.33
C MET A 53 -21.78 0.42 9.80
N ALA A 54 -21.32 0.47 8.56
CA ALA A 54 -20.43 -0.54 8.00
C ALA A 54 -18.97 -0.10 8.16
N VAL A 55 -18.08 -1.06 8.33
CA VAL A 55 -16.63 -0.82 8.34
C VAL A 55 -16.00 -1.57 7.18
N VAL A 56 -15.31 -0.83 6.31
CA VAL A 56 -14.54 -1.37 5.20
C VAL A 56 -13.07 -1.31 5.56
N LEU A 57 -12.42 -2.47 5.60
CA LEU A 57 -10.98 -2.61 5.68
C LEU A 57 -10.41 -2.69 4.27
N VAL A 58 -9.43 -1.85 3.96
CA VAL A 58 -8.71 -1.88 2.69
C VAL A 58 -7.29 -2.34 2.97
N ALA A 59 -6.92 -3.53 2.47
CA ALA A 59 -5.57 -4.04 2.62
C ALA A 59 -4.57 -3.13 1.90
N ASP A 60 -3.58 -2.65 2.63
CA ASP A 60 -2.42 -1.94 2.12
C ASP A 60 -1.40 -2.95 1.59
N LEU A 61 -1.71 -3.47 0.40
CA LEU A 61 -0.85 -4.38 -0.36
C LEU A 61 -0.11 -3.64 -1.48
N THR A 62 0.22 -2.37 -1.25
CA THR A 62 1.07 -1.62 -2.17
C THR A 62 2.48 -2.23 -2.19
N PRO A 63 3.23 -2.14 -3.30
CA PRO A 63 4.66 -2.32 -3.27
C PRO A 63 5.23 -1.31 -2.27
N HIS A 64 5.73 -1.82 -1.15
CA HIS A 64 6.34 -1.03 -0.10
C HIS A 64 7.68 -0.45 -0.60
N LYS A 65 8.11 0.71 -0.07
CA LYS A 65 9.43 1.30 -0.37
C LYS A 65 10.60 0.30 -0.14
N SER A 66 10.41 -0.68 0.75
CA SER A 66 11.38 -1.74 1.02
C SER A 66 11.40 -2.88 0.00
N LEU A 67 10.51 -2.88 -1.00
CA LEU A 67 10.44 -3.92 -2.04
C LEU A 67 11.19 -3.54 -3.33
N ALA A 68 11.93 -2.42 -3.34
CA ALA A 68 12.70 -1.94 -4.49
C ALA A 68 11.87 -1.82 -5.80
N ASP A 69 10.56 -1.57 -5.70
CA ASP A 69 9.61 -1.50 -6.82
C ASP A 69 9.20 -0.06 -7.16
N ALA A 70 10.17 0.87 -7.09
CA ALA A 70 9.95 2.29 -7.38
C ALA A 70 9.35 2.49 -8.78
N ASP A 71 9.79 1.69 -9.75
CA ASP A 71 9.29 1.72 -11.13
C ASP A 71 7.84 1.22 -11.25
N GLY A 72 7.43 0.24 -10.43
CA GLY A 72 6.05 -0.23 -10.36
C GLY A 72 5.10 0.83 -9.83
N MET A 73 5.48 1.56 -8.78
CA MET A 73 4.63 2.59 -8.14
C MET A 73 4.19 3.74 -9.07
N SER A 74 4.94 4.01 -10.14
CA SER A 74 4.60 5.05 -11.12
C SER A 74 3.57 4.61 -12.18
N LYS A 75 3.35 3.29 -12.32
CA LYS A 75 2.54 2.69 -13.39
C LYS A 75 1.09 2.44 -12.98
N TRP A 76 0.76 2.68 -11.71
CA TRP A 76 -0.59 2.44 -11.22
C TRP A 76 -0.97 3.37 -10.06
N THR A 77 -2.26 3.63 -9.93
CA THR A 77 -2.82 4.43 -8.83
C THR A 77 -3.95 3.66 -8.15
N PRO A 78 -4.00 3.59 -6.81
CA PRO A 78 -5.11 2.93 -6.11
C PRO A 78 -6.36 3.80 -5.94
N ASN A 79 -6.35 5.04 -6.43
CA ASN A 79 -7.39 6.03 -6.14
C ASN A 79 -8.63 5.80 -7.01
N VAL A 80 -9.39 4.76 -6.68
CA VAL A 80 -10.70 4.47 -7.26
C VAL A 80 -11.79 5.05 -6.37
N VAL A 81 -12.76 5.71 -6.99
CA VAL A 81 -13.83 6.46 -6.33
C VAL A 81 -15.14 5.67 -6.42
N TRP A 82 -15.75 5.45 -5.27
CA TRP A 82 -17.05 4.85 -5.07
C TRP A 82 -18.00 5.86 -4.43
N THR A 83 -19.13 6.15 -5.06
CA THR A 83 -20.11 7.11 -4.57
C THR A 83 -21.34 6.38 -4.03
N HIS A 84 -21.85 6.80 -2.88
CA HIS A 84 -23.11 6.28 -2.37
C HIS A 84 -24.27 6.70 -3.28
N GLU A 85 -25.11 5.75 -3.69
CA GLU A 85 -26.15 5.93 -4.71
C GLU A 85 -27.18 7.00 -4.29
N ASP A 86 -27.72 6.90 -3.07
CA ASP A 86 -28.74 7.84 -2.56
C ASP A 86 -28.18 9.11 -1.93
N LYS A 87 -26.87 9.16 -1.66
CA LYS A 87 -26.19 10.24 -0.92
C LYS A 87 -24.86 10.59 -1.59
N PRO A 88 -24.87 11.24 -2.77
CA PRO A 88 -23.69 11.39 -3.61
C PRO A 88 -22.52 12.17 -2.97
N GLU A 89 -22.79 12.93 -1.91
CA GLU A 89 -21.79 13.58 -1.07
C GLU A 89 -20.93 12.60 -0.26
N ILE A 90 -21.41 11.38 -0.05
CA ILE A 90 -20.67 10.31 0.62
C ILE A 90 -19.87 9.53 -0.44
N VAL A 91 -18.55 9.64 -0.34
CA VAL A 91 -17.61 8.98 -1.22
C VAL A 91 -16.70 8.08 -0.41
N PHE A 92 -16.56 6.85 -0.88
CA PHE A 92 -15.54 5.91 -0.46
C PHE A 92 -14.48 5.82 -1.57
N GLY A 93 -13.22 5.89 -1.20
CA GLY A 93 -12.13 5.60 -2.10
C GLY A 93 -10.93 5.19 -1.27
N ARG A 94 -10.00 4.47 -1.89
CA ARG A 94 -8.73 4.20 -1.24
C ARG A 94 -7.97 5.52 -1.21
N LYS A 95 -7.49 5.96 -0.04
CA LYS A 95 -6.75 7.23 0.06
C LYS A 95 -5.26 7.04 -0.15
N PHE A 96 -4.85 5.96 -0.81
CA PHE A 96 -3.43 5.66 -0.93
C PHE A 96 -2.75 6.54 -1.98
N GLN A 97 -1.75 7.26 -1.46
CA GLN A 97 -0.97 8.31 -2.08
C GLN A 97 0.08 7.79 -3.07
N ASN A 98 -0.19 7.51 -4.34
CA ASN A 98 0.94 7.20 -5.25
C ASN A 98 1.89 8.42 -5.36
N ASN A 99 1.34 9.63 -5.21
CA ASN A 99 2.11 10.83 -4.89
C ASN A 99 2.29 10.97 -3.38
N ALA A 100 3.52 10.73 -2.88
CA ALA A 100 3.83 10.84 -1.46
C ALA A 100 3.53 12.23 -0.87
N LEU A 101 3.54 13.28 -1.69
CA LEU A 101 3.23 14.65 -1.27
C LEU A 101 1.79 14.86 -0.84
N GLN A 102 0.86 14.02 -1.30
CA GLN A 102 -0.54 14.19 -0.99
C GLN A 102 -1.02 13.31 0.18
N ARG A 103 -0.17 12.40 0.70
CA ARG A 103 -0.52 11.46 1.78
C ARG A 103 -1.04 12.21 3.01
N ASP A 104 -2.30 11.93 3.39
CA ASP A 104 -2.89 12.47 4.62
C ASP A 104 -2.27 11.77 5.85
N PRO A 105 -1.50 12.48 6.69
CA PRO A 105 -0.86 11.91 7.87
C PRO A 105 -1.88 11.45 8.93
N LYS A 106 -3.15 11.83 8.80
CA LYS A 106 -4.24 11.46 9.73
C LYS A 106 -5.01 10.20 9.30
N THR A 107 -4.63 9.57 8.18
CA THR A 107 -5.26 8.34 7.72
C THR A 107 -5.13 7.25 8.79
N THR A 108 -6.26 6.68 9.22
CA THR A 108 -6.29 5.68 10.29
C THR A 108 -6.00 4.29 9.71
N TYR A 109 -4.97 3.64 10.24
CA TYR A 109 -4.59 2.28 9.86
C TYR A 109 -4.73 1.32 11.03
N LEU A 110 -5.39 0.19 10.79
CA LEU A 110 -5.36 -0.97 11.66
C LEU A 110 -4.14 -1.84 11.30
N PHE A 111 -3.35 -2.17 12.31
CA PHE A 111 -2.09 -2.92 12.25
C PHE A 111 -1.06 -2.36 11.25
N LYS A 112 -1.17 -1.09 10.85
CA LYS A 112 -0.37 -0.50 9.76
C LYS A 112 -0.54 -1.21 8.40
N ALA A 113 -1.54 -2.09 8.25
CA ALA A 113 -1.76 -2.87 7.02
C ALA A 113 -3.19 -2.75 6.46
N PHE A 114 -4.13 -2.17 7.22
CA PHE A 114 -5.49 -1.98 6.74
C PHE A 114 -5.91 -0.53 6.94
N GLU A 115 -6.20 0.19 5.86
CA GLU A 115 -6.90 1.47 5.96
C GLU A 115 -8.34 1.19 6.42
N VAL A 116 -8.80 1.93 7.42
CA VAL A 116 -10.12 1.74 8.04
C VAL A 116 -11.08 2.82 7.56
N HIS A 117 -12.20 2.42 6.97
CA HIS A 117 -13.27 3.33 6.55
C HIS A 117 -14.57 2.98 7.26
N VAL A 118 -15.13 3.94 7.98
CA VAL A 118 -16.50 3.86 8.52
C VAL A 118 -17.45 4.49 7.52
N LEU A 119 -18.41 3.73 7.03
CA LEU A 119 -19.31 4.12 5.96
C LEU A 119 -20.76 3.85 6.36
N PRO A 120 -21.72 4.72 5.97
CA PRO A 120 -23.13 4.40 6.14
C PRO A 120 -23.51 3.16 5.28
N PRO A 121 -24.51 2.38 5.72
CA PRO A 121 -25.03 1.29 4.92
C PRO A 121 -25.73 1.84 3.67
N GLY A 122 -25.72 1.05 2.60
CA GLY A 122 -26.29 1.44 1.32
C GLY A 122 -25.50 0.92 0.13
N LYS A 123 -25.96 1.28 -1.06
CA LYS A 123 -25.33 0.89 -2.33
C LYS A 123 -24.32 1.94 -2.77
N TYR A 124 -23.14 1.48 -3.16
CA TYR A 124 -22.03 2.28 -3.63
C TYR A 124 -21.72 1.93 -5.08
N LEU A 125 -21.45 2.94 -5.89
CA LEU A 125 -21.20 2.84 -7.34
C LEU A 125 -19.77 3.29 -7.65
N MET A 126 -19.02 2.52 -8.43
CA MET A 126 -17.69 2.91 -8.91
C MET A 126 -17.83 3.98 -9.99
N THR A 127 -17.64 5.24 -9.61
CA THR A 127 -17.97 6.44 -10.40
C THR A 127 -16.73 7.24 -10.81
N GLY A 128 -15.53 6.77 -10.52
CA GLY A 128 -14.34 7.46 -11.02
C GLY A 128 -13.04 6.97 -10.44
N GLY A 129 -12.01 7.77 -10.68
CA GLY A 129 -10.69 7.59 -10.12
C GLY A 129 -9.80 8.79 -10.36
N ASP A 130 -8.69 8.86 -9.63
CA ASP A 130 -7.68 9.91 -9.77
C ASP A 130 -6.37 9.28 -10.27
N ASP A 131 -5.94 9.73 -11.45
CA ASP A 131 -4.75 9.26 -12.15
C ASP A 131 -3.82 10.45 -12.46
N TYR A 132 -2.66 10.21 -13.07
CA TYR A 132 -1.67 11.25 -13.35
C TYR A 132 -1.14 11.16 -14.78
N ARG A 133 -0.88 12.33 -15.36
CA ARG A 133 -0.03 12.49 -16.54
C ARG A 133 1.29 13.11 -16.10
N LEU A 134 2.33 12.29 -16.01
CA LEU A 134 3.66 12.71 -15.56
C LEU A 134 4.38 13.53 -16.62
N ASN A 135 5.27 14.43 -16.19
CA ASN A 135 6.07 15.31 -17.05
C ASN A 135 5.21 16.14 -18.03
N ALA A 136 4.04 16.58 -17.57
CA ALA A 136 3.08 17.31 -18.39
C ALA A 136 2.69 18.63 -17.72
N GLN A 137 2.45 19.64 -18.55
CA GLN A 137 1.93 20.94 -18.15
C GLN A 137 0.57 21.19 -18.81
N LEU A 138 -0.26 22.02 -18.18
CA LEU A 138 -1.67 22.17 -18.57
C LEU A 138 -1.83 22.90 -19.91
N ASP A 139 -0.92 23.82 -20.21
CA ASP A 139 -0.83 24.57 -21.46
C ASP A 139 -0.54 23.67 -22.67
N GLN A 140 0.23 22.60 -22.48
CA GLN A 140 0.54 21.59 -23.52
C GLN A 140 -0.71 20.87 -24.06
N LEU A 141 -1.86 20.94 -23.35
CA LEU A 141 -3.12 20.38 -23.83
C LEU A 141 -3.74 21.19 -24.98
N GLY A 142 -3.39 22.47 -25.13
CA GLY A 142 -3.95 23.35 -26.16
C GLY A 142 -5.46 23.57 -26.05
N ALA A 143 -6.03 23.43 -24.84
CA ALA A 143 -7.47 23.53 -24.63
C ALA A 143 -7.97 24.97 -24.80
N LYS A 144 -9.03 25.15 -25.60
CA LYS A 144 -9.69 26.45 -25.80
C LYS A 144 -10.40 26.89 -24.52
N ALA A 145 -10.49 28.19 -24.28
CA ALA A 145 -11.31 28.73 -23.18
C ALA A 145 -12.77 28.30 -23.33
N GLY A 146 -13.44 28.02 -22.20
CA GLY A 146 -14.86 27.66 -22.17
C GLY A 146 -15.47 27.83 -20.79
N ALA A 147 -16.79 27.89 -20.71
CA ALA A 147 -17.50 27.94 -19.44
C ALA A 147 -17.38 26.61 -18.68
N THR A 148 -17.50 26.64 -17.35
CA THR A 148 -17.57 25.43 -16.52
C THR A 148 -18.63 24.47 -17.05
N GLY A 149 -18.28 23.19 -17.22
CA GLY A 149 -19.17 22.18 -17.76
C GLY A 149 -19.10 22.01 -19.28
N SER A 150 -18.52 22.96 -20.03
CA SER A 150 -18.46 22.90 -21.50
C SER A 150 -17.53 21.81 -22.05
N GLY A 151 -16.65 21.25 -21.22
CA GLY A 151 -15.79 20.12 -21.55
C GLY A 151 -16.35 18.76 -21.12
N ARG A 152 -17.58 18.67 -20.61
CA ARG A 152 -18.15 17.41 -20.11
C ARG A 152 -18.70 16.54 -21.24
N GLY A 153 -18.49 15.22 -21.13
CA GLY A 153 -19.04 14.22 -22.05
C GLY A 153 -20.19 13.42 -21.43
N THR A 154 -20.95 12.71 -22.27
CA THR A 154 -22.05 11.83 -21.84
C THR A 154 -21.56 10.60 -21.06
N LEU A 155 -20.35 10.11 -21.38
CA LEU A 155 -19.70 9.00 -20.69
C LEU A 155 -19.02 9.42 -19.39
N GLY A 156 -18.81 10.73 -19.19
CA GLY A 156 -18.09 11.27 -18.05
C GLY A 156 -17.17 12.41 -18.45
N THR A 157 -16.34 12.83 -17.49
CA THR A 157 -15.41 13.95 -17.63
C THR A 157 -14.07 13.58 -17.03
N ALA A 158 -12.99 13.89 -17.74
CA ALA A 158 -11.64 13.94 -17.20
C ALA A 158 -11.31 15.39 -16.87
N THR A 159 -11.09 15.70 -15.59
CA THR A 159 -10.66 17.02 -15.13
C THR A 159 -9.16 17.00 -14.89
N LEU A 160 -8.43 17.86 -15.58
CA LEU A 160 -6.98 17.98 -15.47
C LEU A 160 -6.61 19.25 -14.71
N SER A 161 -5.73 19.12 -13.72
CA SER A 161 -5.15 20.24 -12.96
C SER A 161 -3.64 20.04 -12.76
N PRO A 162 -2.83 21.11 -12.76
CA PRO A 162 -1.41 21.03 -12.42
C PRO A 162 -1.20 20.44 -11.02
N GLU A 163 -0.18 19.61 -10.88
CA GLU A 163 0.25 19.07 -9.60
C GLU A 163 1.75 18.74 -9.61
N THR A 164 2.42 18.89 -8.47
CA THR A 164 3.77 18.37 -8.27
C THR A 164 3.72 16.91 -7.85
N TYR A 165 4.39 16.04 -8.59
CA TYR A 165 4.44 14.59 -8.32
C TYR A 165 5.82 14.16 -7.81
N ARG A 166 5.86 13.49 -6.66
CA ARG A 166 7.08 12.84 -6.14
C ARG A 166 7.31 11.52 -6.89
N GLN A 167 8.14 11.55 -7.92
CA GLN A 167 8.56 10.35 -8.62
C GLN A 167 9.69 9.67 -7.86
N PHE A 168 9.51 8.39 -7.54
CA PHE A 168 10.61 7.54 -7.07
C PHE A 168 11.30 6.89 -8.28
N TYR A 169 12.61 6.71 -8.20
CA TYR A 169 13.40 6.05 -9.22
C TYR A 169 14.51 5.24 -8.56
N THR A 170 14.98 4.20 -9.25
CA THR A 170 16.15 3.44 -8.78
C THR A 170 17.43 3.94 -9.44
N GLU A 171 18.50 4.05 -8.66
CA GLU A 171 19.84 4.39 -9.13
C GLU A 171 20.89 3.50 -8.46
N MET A 172 22.06 3.35 -9.09
CA MET A 172 23.17 2.58 -8.54
C MET A 172 24.13 3.52 -7.82
N ASN A 173 24.21 3.41 -6.50
CA ASN A 173 25.06 4.25 -5.68
C ASN A 173 26.18 3.44 -5.03
N TRP A 174 27.39 3.99 -5.02
CA TRP A 174 28.49 3.42 -4.25
C TRP A 174 28.25 3.64 -2.76
N LYS A 175 28.37 2.58 -1.95
CA LYS A 175 28.33 2.66 -0.49
C LYS A 175 29.64 2.15 0.09
N GLU A 176 30.12 2.86 1.09
CA GLU A 176 31.24 2.41 1.92
C GLU A 176 30.84 1.18 2.74
N GLY A 177 31.82 0.32 3.01
CA GLY A 177 31.61 -0.85 3.85
C GLY A 177 31.27 -0.42 5.28
N SER A 178 30.27 -1.06 5.89
CA SER A 178 29.93 -0.83 7.29
C SER A 178 30.55 -1.89 8.19
N THR A 179 30.90 -1.52 9.42
CA THR A 179 31.32 -2.44 10.47
C THR A 179 30.45 -2.18 11.68
N HIS A 180 29.92 -3.24 12.29
CA HIS A 180 29.20 -3.14 13.55
C HIS A 180 30.13 -3.55 14.69
N SER A 181 30.28 -2.69 15.70
CA SER A 181 31.11 -2.97 16.87
C SER A 181 30.24 -3.03 18.11
N GLN A 182 30.39 -4.10 18.89
CA GLN A 182 29.73 -4.25 20.17
C GLN A 182 30.79 -4.48 21.25
N SER A 183 30.73 -3.67 22.31
CA SER A 183 31.61 -3.84 23.47
C SER A 183 30.90 -4.64 24.55
N ARG A 184 31.58 -5.65 25.10
CA ARG A 184 31.14 -6.44 26.25
C ARG A 184 32.24 -6.52 27.31
N ILE A 185 31.83 -6.69 28.56
CA ILE A 185 32.76 -6.91 29.67
C ILE A 185 33.00 -8.42 29.77
N GLU A 186 34.25 -8.83 29.58
CA GLU A 186 34.68 -10.22 29.74
C GLU A 186 35.41 -10.38 31.08
N LYS A 187 34.97 -11.36 31.87
CA LYS A 187 35.64 -11.74 33.12
C LYS A 187 36.72 -12.76 32.81
N TYR A 188 37.94 -12.50 33.26
CA TYR A 188 39.04 -13.45 33.14
C TYR A 188 39.69 -13.73 34.50
N CYS A 189 40.20 -14.94 34.66
CA CYS A 189 40.81 -15.34 35.91
C CYS A 189 42.19 -14.71 36.06
N THR A 190 42.44 -13.98 37.14
CA THR A 190 43.76 -13.39 37.45
C THR A 190 44.57 -14.26 38.39
N THR A 191 43.90 -15.08 39.22
CA THR A 191 44.56 -15.97 40.19
C THR A 191 43.84 -17.30 40.28
N VAL A 192 44.59 -18.41 40.19
CA VAL A 192 44.08 -19.79 40.29
C VAL A 192 44.57 -20.49 41.55
N HIS A 193 43.70 -21.30 42.16
CA HIS A 193 44.06 -22.14 43.29
C HIS A 193 44.88 -23.35 42.84
N ARG A 194 46.13 -23.45 43.32
CA ARG A 194 47.14 -24.41 42.81
C ARG A 194 46.72 -25.88 42.86
N ALA A 195 45.94 -26.29 43.86
CA ALA A 195 45.60 -27.71 44.05
C ALA A 195 44.33 -28.15 43.30
N SER A 196 43.36 -27.24 43.09
CA SER A 196 42.07 -27.57 42.45
C SER A 196 41.92 -27.00 41.05
N GLY A 197 42.81 -26.10 40.63
CA GLY A 197 42.72 -25.40 39.35
C GLY A 197 41.60 -24.35 39.29
N ASN A 198 40.79 -24.19 40.34
CA ASN A 198 39.67 -23.26 40.35
C ASN A 198 40.15 -21.79 40.39
N CYS A 199 39.41 -20.92 39.71
CA CYS A 199 39.67 -19.48 39.76
C CYS A 199 39.23 -18.87 41.11
N VAL A 200 40.10 -18.08 41.73
CA VAL A 200 39.85 -17.44 43.04
C VAL A 200 39.82 -15.91 42.98
N ALA A 201 40.29 -15.30 41.89
CA ALA A 201 40.15 -13.86 41.66
C ALA A 201 39.89 -13.57 40.18
N TRP A 202 38.99 -12.63 39.92
CA TRP A 202 38.55 -12.25 38.57
C TRP A 202 38.92 -10.80 38.27
N GLY A 203 39.47 -10.57 37.08
CA GLY A 203 39.57 -9.25 36.47
C GLY A 203 38.48 -9.05 35.43
N GLU A 204 38.10 -7.81 35.19
CA GLU A 204 37.19 -7.42 34.11
C GLU A 204 37.98 -6.69 33.04
N ARG A 205 37.76 -7.06 31.77
CA ARG A 205 38.27 -6.29 30.63
C ARG A 205 37.14 -5.99 29.66
N MET A 206 37.17 -4.80 29.09
CA MET A 206 36.26 -4.44 28.02
C MET A 206 36.81 -5.00 26.70
N VAL A 207 36.00 -5.82 26.02
CA VAL A 207 36.32 -6.41 24.73
C VAL A 207 35.34 -5.85 23.72
N THR A 208 35.85 -5.27 22.64
CA THR A 208 35.04 -4.81 21.51
C THR A 208 35.14 -5.82 20.38
N ASP A 209 34.03 -6.50 20.12
CA ASP A 209 33.89 -7.40 18.99
C ASP A 209 33.36 -6.59 17.79
N SER A 210 34.07 -6.63 16.66
CA SER A 210 33.65 -5.97 15.43
C SER A 210 33.29 -7.02 14.39
N THR A 211 32.05 -6.98 13.91
CA THR A 211 31.56 -7.83 12.81
C THR A 211 31.39 -6.99 11.54
N PRO A 212 31.90 -7.48 10.39
CA PRO A 212 31.64 -6.82 9.11
C PRO A 212 30.13 -6.70 8.84
N GLY A 213 29.70 -5.51 8.44
CA GLY A 213 28.34 -5.23 7.99
C GLY A 213 28.21 -5.42 6.48
N MET A 214 27.64 -4.44 5.78
CA MET A 214 27.62 -4.47 4.32
C MET A 214 29.03 -4.22 3.77
N ALA A 215 29.39 -4.95 2.71
CA ALA A 215 30.63 -4.71 1.97
C ALA A 215 30.56 -3.36 1.23
N ALA A 216 31.72 -2.80 0.90
CA ALA A 216 31.78 -1.67 -0.02
C ALA A 216 31.38 -2.13 -1.43
N GLY A 217 30.57 -1.34 -2.13
CA GLY A 217 30.08 -1.73 -3.45
C GLY A 217 29.02 -0.82 -4.01
N TYR A 218 28.63 -1.07 -5.27
CA TYR A 218 27.46 -0.46 -5.88
C TYR A 218 26.20 -1.18 -5.45
N TYR A 219 25.27 -0.45 -4.85
CA TYR A 219 23.97 -0.94 -4.43
C TYR A 219 22.86 -0.19 -5.16
N GLN A 220 21.80 -0.91 -5.52
CA GLN A 220 20.59 -0.28 -6.04
C GLN A 220 19.89 0.44 -4.88
N ASP A 221 19.77 1.75 -5.01
CA ASP A 221 19.05 2.61 -4.09
C ASP A 221 17.79 3.16 -4.76
N THR A 222 16.81 3.50 -3.92
CA THR A 222 15.62 4.23 -4.35
C THR A 222 15.75 5.66 -3.88
N ASP A 223 15.80 6.59 -4.82
CA ASP A 223 15.73 8.02 -4.57
C ASP A 223 14.41 8.60 -5.12
N SER A 224 14.19 9.89 -4.92
CA SER A 224 12.96 10.57 -5.31
C SER A 224 13.23 11.99 -5.78
N ARG A 225 12.46 12.41 -6.79
CA ARG A 225 12.48 13.78 -7.30
C ARG A 225 11.07 14.30 -7.51
N ASP A 226 10.91 15.60 -7.37
CA ASP A 226 9.66 16.28 -7.73
C ASP A 226 9.66 16.60 -9.22
N ILE A 227 8.59 16.21 -9.91
CA ILE A 227 8.36 16.49 -11.31
C ILE A 227 7.01 17.18 -11.51
N PRO A 228 6.87 18.04 -12.54
CA PRO A 228 5.56 18.55 -12.93
C PRO A 228 4.69 17.41 -13.46
N ALA A 229 3.42 17.39 -13.05
CA ALA A 229 2.42 16.45 -13.54
C ALA A 229 1.06 17.15 -13.69
N LEU A 230 0.15 16.47 -14.37
CA LEU A 230 -1.27 16.79 -14.33
C LEU A 230 -1.99 15.71 -13.55
N LYS A 231 -2.70 16.07 -12.48
CA LYS A 231 -3.69 15.19 -11.86
C LYS A 231 -4.91 15.12 -12.76
N VAL A 232 -5.35 13.91 -13.07
CA VAL A 232 -6.49 13.63 -13.93
C VAL A 232 -7.58 12.97 -13.09
N GLN A 233 -8.59 13.75 -12.74
CA GLN A 233 -9.75 13.29 -12.00
C GLN A 233 -10.84 12.86 -12.97
N VAL A 234 -11.03 11.55 -13.09
CA VAL A 234 -12.07 10.97 -13.94
C VAL A 234 -13.33 10.80 -13.12
N ARG A 235 -14.45 11.32 -13.60
CA ARG A 235 -15.78 11.16 -12.99
C ARG A 235 -16.79 10.75 -14.04
N VAL A 236 -17.56 9.71 -13.74
CA VAL A 236 -18.58 9.15 -14.64
C VAL A 236 -19.95 9.22 -13.96
N PRO A 237 -21.04 9.42 -14.71
CA PRO A 237 -22.37 9.47 -14.13
C PRO A 237 -22.77 8.09 -13.56
N PRO A 238 -23.69 8.01 -12.58
CA PRO A 238 -24.13 6.74 -11.97
C PRO A 238 -24.56 5.67 -12.98
N ARG A 239 -25.21 6.07 -14.08
CA ARG A 239 -25.63 5.15 -15.17
C ARG A 239 -24.47 4.50 -15.92
N GLN A 240 -23.27 5.09 -15.84
CA GLN A 240 -22.03 4.61 -16.44
C GLN A 240 -21.08 4.02 -15.38
N ALA A 241 -21.54 3.79 -14.15
CA ALA A 241 -20.73 3.20 -13.10
C ALA A 241 -20.15 1.85 -13.55
N LEU A 242 -18.89 1.60 -13.19
CA LEU A 242 -18.15 0.41 -13.63
C LEU A 242 -18.50 -0.81 -12.79
N ALA A 243 -18.85 -0.62 -11.53
CA ALA A 243 -19.20 -1.67 -10.61
C ALA A 243 -20.06 -1.11 -9.48
N SER A 244 -20.66 -1.98 -8.68
CA SER A 244 -21.34 -1.60 -7.45
C SER A 244 -21.11 -2.60 -6.33
N PHE A 245 -21.19 -2.16 -5.09
CA PHE A 245 -21.35 -3.05 -3.93
C PHE A 245 -22.40 -2.48 -2.99
N THR A 246 -22.91 -3.32 -2.10
CA THR A 246 -23.86 -2.91 -1.06
C THR A 246 -23.26 -3.23 0.30
N LEU A 247 -23.37 -2.30 1.24
CA LEU A 247 -23.01 -2.48 2.63
C LEU A 247 -24.26 -2.59 3.48
N GLU A 248 -24.30 -3.60 4.33
CA GLU A 248 -25.29 -3.75 5.38
C GLU A 248 -24.84 -3.07 6.66
N GLY A 249 -25.80 -2.63 7.48
CA GLY A 249 -25.49 -2.04 8.79
C GLY A 249 -24.83 -3.07 9.70
N GLY A 250 -23.76 -2.68 10.39
CA GLY A 250 -23.00 -3.58 11.26
C GLY A 250 -22.11 -4.58 10.52
N GLN A 251 -21.90 -4.41 9.20
CA GLN A 251 -21.04 -5.28 8.42
C GLN A 251 -19.56 -4.86 8.52
N LEU A 252 -18.67 -5.82 8.77
CA LEU A 252 -17.22 -5.64 8.70
C LEU A 252 -16.71 -6.33 7.43
N VAL A 253 -16.26 -5.57 6.45
CA VAL A 253 -15.90 -6.11 5.12
C VAL A 253 -14.46 -5.82 4.74
N LEU A 254 -13.83 -6.77 4.05
CA LEU A 254 -12.55 -6.57 3.38
C LEU A 254 -12.79 -6.14 1.94
N SER A 255 -12.34 -4.94 1.58
CA SER A 255 -12.50 -4.37 0.24
C SER A 255 -11.85 -5.24 -0.83
N GLN A 256 -12.50 -5.29 -1.99
CA GLN A 256 -11.85 -5.71 -3.23
C GLN A 256 -10.65 -4.78 -3.50
N ARG A 257 -9.60 -5.32 -4.12
CA ARG A 257 -8.48 -4.50 -4.60
C ARG A 257 -8.89 -3.88 -5.92
N SER A 258 -8.96 -2.55 -5.96
CA SER A 258 -9.20 -1.79 -7.19
C SER A 258 -8.07 -0.79 -7.41
N HIS A 259 -7.66 -0.62 -8.66
CA HIS A 259 -6.60 0.30 -9.05
C HIS A 259 -6.69 0.69 -10.54
N LEU A 260 -6.04 1.79 -10.87
CA LEU A 260 -5.87 2.35 -12.20
C LEU A 260 -4.49 1.94 -12.71
N LYS A 261 -4.41 1.51 -13.97
CA LYS A 261 -3.13 1.34 -14.67
C LYS A 261 -2.91 2.59 -15.50
N THR A 262 -1.89 3.38 -15.19
CA THR A 262 -1.69 4.71 -15.79
C THR A 262 -1.19 4.60 -17.24
N PRO A 263 -1.83 5.27 -18.23
CA PRO A 263 -3.09 6.01 -18.12
C PRO A 263 -4.31 5.07 -18.17
N SER A 264 -5.23 5.26 -17.23
CA SER A 264 -6.46 4.47 -17.09
C SER A 264 -7.65 5.04 -17.85
N TYR A 265 -7.44 6.15 -18.56
CA TYR A 265 -8.47 6.97 -19.17
C TYR A 265 -8.13 7.29 -20.62
N GLN A 266 -9.17 7.57 -21.40
CA GLN A 266 -9.08 8.18 -22.72
C GLN A 266 -10.08 9.33 -22.77
N PHE A 267 -9.67 10.47 -23.32
CA PHE A 267 -10.54 11.63 -23.50
C PHE A 267 -10.33 12.25 -24.87
N ARG A 268 -11.35 12.92 -25.39
CA ARG A 268 -11.27 13.59 -26.69
C ARG A 268 -10.60 14.95 -26.55
N GLN A 269 -9.36 15.08 -27.01
CA GLN A 269 -8.61 16.33 -26.90
C GLN A 269 -9.30 17.53 -27.57
N ALA A 270 -9.92 17.35 -28.74
CA ALA A 270 -10.66 18.41 -29.44
C ALA A 270 -11.86 18.96 -28.62
N GLY A 271 -12.41 18.15 -27.71
CA GLY A 271 -13.50 18.52 -26.81
C GLY A 271 -13.04 19.20 -25.53
N CYS A 272 -11.74 19.26 -25.23
CA CYS A 272 -11.23 19.85 -24.00
C CYS A 272 -11.48 21.35 -23.93
N ARG A 273 -11.82 21.84 -22.73
CA ARG A 273 -12.07 23.25 -22.43
C ARG A 273 -11.32 23.68 -21.19
N LYS A 274 -10.58 24.78 -21.29
CA LYS A 274 -9.99 25.48 -20.14
C LYS A 274 -11.10 26.24 -19.43
N VAL A 275 -11.55 25.71 -18.31
CA VAL A 275 -12.69 26.25 -17.53
C VAL A 275 -12.25 27.13 -16.36
N ALA A 276 -10.98 27.03 -15.96
CA ALA A 276 -10.33 27.96 -15.04
C ALA A 276 -8.83 28.10 -15.37
N ALA A 277 -8.11 28.99 -14.67
CA ALA A 277 -6.68 29.20 -14.89
C ALA A 277 -5.86 27.90 -14.85
N GLU A 278 -6.18 27.05 -13.87
CA GLU A 278 -5.47 25.79 -13.57
C GLU A 278 -6.39 24.56 -13.74
N LYS A 279 -7.42 24.66 -14.59
CA LYS A 279 -8.39 23.57 -14.75
C LYS A 279 -8.85 23.41 -16.19
N VAL A 280 -8.70 22.19 -16.71
CA VAL A 280 -9.23 21.77 -18.01
C VAL A 280 -10.23 20.63 -17.80
N GLU A 281 -11.38 20.72 -18.43
CA GLU A 281 -12.36 19.63 -18.52
C GLU A 281 -12.30 19.02 -19.92
N CYS A 282 -12.22 17.71 -20.02
CA CYS A 282 -12.22 16.96 -21.28
C CYS A 282 -13.32 15.89 -21.27
N PRO A 283 -14.04 15.69 -22.39
CA PRO A 283 -15.08 14.67 -22.45
C PRO A 283 -14.42 13.30 -22.51
N LEU A 284 -14.86 12.43 -21.62
CA LEU A 284 -14.31 11.08 -21.47
C LEU A 284 -14.78 10.19 -22.62
N GLU A 285 -13.87 9.38 -23.15
CA GLU A 285 -14.15 8.37 -24.18
C GLU A 285 -14.06 6.96 -23.61
N ASP A 286 -13.10 6.71 -22.71
CA ASP A 286 -12.98 5.45 -21.98
C ASP A 286 -12.38 5.66 -20.58
N PHE A 287 -12.71 4.75 -19.68
CA PHE A 287 -12.12 4.67 -18.34
C PHE A 287 -12.11 3.22 -17.89
N THR A 288 -10.96 2.74 -17.44
CA THR A 288 -10.73 1.34 -17.07
C THR A 288 -10.15 1.24 -15.67
N VAL A 289 -10.83 0.47 -14.83
CA VAL A 289 -10.38 0.11 -13.48
C VAL A 289 -10.04 -1.37 -13.47
N HIS A 290 -8.89 -1.71 -12.91
CA HIS A 290 -8.48 -3.09 -12.72
C HIS A 290 -8.83 -3.56 -11.31
N THR A 291 -9.34 -4.79 -11.23
CA THR A 291 -9.83 -5.37 -9.98
C THR A 291 -9.24 -6.74 -9.69
N LEU A 292 -8.92 -6.99 -8.43
CA LEU A 292 -8.45 -8.27 -7.89
C LEU A 292 -9.32 -8.65 -6.68
N PRO A 293 -9.59 -9.95 -6.46
CA PRO A 293 -10.39 -10.39 -5.31
C PRO A 293 -9.87 -9.84 -3.97
N PRO A 294 -10.74 -9.67 -2.95
CA PRO A 294 -10.30 -9.35 -1.59
C PRO A 294 -9.25 -10.38 -1.11
N PRO A 295 -8.11 -9.94 -0.56
CA PRO A 295 -6.98 -10.82 -0.21
C PRO A 295 -7.23 -11.55 1.13
N MET A 296 -8.31 -12.32 1.22
CA MET A 296 -8.79 -12.93 2.47
C MET A 296 -7.77 -13.85 3.13
N GLU A 297 -7.07 -14.67 2.35
CA GLU A 297 -6.06 -15.60 2.87
C GLU A 297 -4.88 -14.84 3.50
N PHE A 298 -4.32 -13.87 2.77
CA PHE A 298 -3.29 -12.97 3.30
C PHE A 298 -3.76 -12.29 4.59
N THR A 299 -4.98 -11.73 4.59
CA THR A 299 -5.52 -11.05 5.76
C THR A 299 -5.67 -11.98 6.96
N ARG A 300 -6.19 -13.20 6.76
CA ARG A 300 -6.32 -14.20 7.83
C ARG A 300 -4.95 -14.59 8.40
N ASN A 301 -3.98 -14.88 7.54
CA ASN A 301 -2.64 -15.23 7.96
C ASN A 301 -1.97 -14.07 8.72
N TYR A 302 -2.11 -12.85 8.21
CA TYR A 302 -1.58 -11.65 8.84
C TYR A 302 -2.18 -11.40 10.22
N LEU A 303 -3.51 -11.58 10.37
CA LEU A 303 -4.17 -11.44 11.67
C LEU A 303 -3.76 -12.55 12.64
N ALA A 304 -3.56 -13.78 12.17
CA ALA A 304 -3.09 -14.90 13.00
C ALA A 304 -1.68 -14.67 13.58
N THR A 305 -0.82 -13.91 12.89
CA THR A 305 0.51 -13.53 13.42
C THR A 305 0.46 -12.45 14.52
N ARG A 306 -0.71 -11.91 14.85
CA ARG A 306 -0.84 -10.87 15.88
C ARG A 306 -0.98 -11.53 17.25
N ALA A 307 0.14 -11.56 17.99
CA ALA A 307 0.24 -12.24 19.27
C ALA A 307 -0.62 -11.65 20.41
N ASN A 308 -1.16 -10.43 20.25
CA ASN A 308 -1.69 -9.64 21.37
C ASN A 308 -3.16 -9.20 21.18
N LEU A 309 -3.96 -9.94 20.41
CA LEU A 309 -5.41 -9.72 20.37
C LEU A 309 -6.08 -10.37 21.57
N ASN A 310 -6.99 -9.66 22.23
CA ASN A 310 -7.84 -10.27 23.26
C ASN A 310 -9.04 -10.99 22.62
N ALA A 311 -9.76 -11.80 23.39
CA ALA A 311 -10.88 -12.62 22.89
C ALA A 311 -11.99 -11.80 22.22
N GLU A 312 -12.26 -10.57 22.67
CA GLU A 312 -13.26 -9.69 22.04
C GLU A 312 -12.79 -9.18 20.67
N GLN A 313 -11.52 -8.83 20.56
CA GLN A 313 -10.88 -8.37 19.34
C GLN A 313 -10.79 -9.50 18.30
N GLU A 314 -10.44 -10.71 18.74
CA GLU A 314 -10.47 -11.90 17.87
C GLU A 314 -11.87 -12.16 17.34
N LYS A 315 -12.89 -12.11 18.21
CA LYS A 315 -14.30 -12.29 17.81
C LYS A 315 -14.75 -11.19 16.84
N LEU A 316 -14.32 -9.94 17.04
CA LEU A 316 -14.59 -8.84 16.12
C LEU A 316 -13.97 -9.11 14.74
N MET A 317 -12.69 -9.46 14.69
CA MET A 317 -11.98 -9.70 13.43
C MET A 317 -12.47 -10.97 12.71
N ALA A 318 -12.98 -11.96 13.43
CA ALA A 318 -13.61 -13.14 12.85
C ALA A 318 -14.89 -12.82 12.04
N ARG A 319 -15.52 -11.65 12.26
CA ARG A 319 -16.67 -11.18 11.47
C ARG A 319 -16.29 -10.63 10.10
N LEU A 320 -15.00 -10.50 9.78
CA LEU A 320 -14.54 -9.94 8.52
C LEU A 320 -14.94 -10.84 7.34
N VAL A 321 -15.73 -10.30 6.42
CA VAL A 321 -16.18 -10.98 5.20
C VAL A 321 -15.64 -10.29 3.93
N PRO A 322 -15.43 -11.02 2.82
CA PRO A 322 -15.02 -10.40 1.57
C PRO A 322 -16.13 -9.50 1.01
N MET A 323 -15.77 -8.30 0.57
CA MET A 323 -16.67 -7.40 -0.14
C MET A 323 -17.18 -8.06 -1.43
N GLN A 324 -18.49 -8.02 -1.64
CA GLN A 324 -19.16 -8.54 -2.83
C GLN A 324 -19.40 -7.41 -3.82
N VAL A 325 -18.65 -7.42 -4.92
CA VAL A 325 -18.74 -6.42 -5.98
C VAL A 325 -19.47 -7.02 -7.18
N THR A 326 -20.48 -6.28 -7.66
CA THR A 326 -21.19 -6.57 -8.92
C THR A 326 -20.57 -5.74 -10.04
N THR A 327 -20.03 -6.40 -11.06
CA THR A 327 -19.53 -5.73 -12.26
C THR A 327 -20.69 -5.15 -13.05
N LEU A 328 -20.62 -3.86 -13.37
CA LEU A 328 -21.59 -3.18 -14.21
C LEU A 328 -20.99 -2.87 -15.59
N GLY A 329 -19.73 -2.50 -15.67
CA GLY A 329 -19.03 -2.16 -16.91
C GLY A 329 -18.72 -3.35 -17.82
N ARG A 330 -17.96 -3.09 -18.88
CA ARG A 330 -17.45 -4.13 -19.78
C ARG A 330 -16.23 -4.79 -19.13
N GLN A 331 -16.32 -6.09 -18.86
CA GLN A 331 -15.21 -6.87 -18.34
C GLN A 331 -14.29 -7.34 -19.48
N GLY A 332 -12.98 -7.17 -19.31
CA GLY A 332 -11.97 -7.72 -20.23
C GLY A 332 -11.34 -9.02 -19.71
N ALA A 333 -10.34 -9.52 -20.45
CA ALA A 333 -9.57 -10.69 -20.04
C ALA A 333 -8.77 -10.39 -18.76
N ALA A 334 -8.75 -11.34 -17.83
CA ALA A 334 -7.99 -11.23 -16.60
C ALA A 334 -6.48 -11.23 -16.90
N ASP A 335 -5.76 -10.31 -16.26
CA ASP A 335 -4.31 -10.24 -16.24
C ASP A 335 -3.81 -10.74 -14.88
N PRO A 336 -2.79 -11.61 -14.80
CA PRO A 336 -2.31 -12.15 -13.52
C PRO A 336 -1.65 -11.10 -12.61
N VAL A 337 -1.14 -10.01 -13.17
CA VAL A 337 -0.48 -8.92 -12.44
C VAL A 337 -1.49 -7.82 -12.11
N TRP A 338 -2.23 -7.38 -13.12
CA TRP A 338 -3.14 -6.23 -13.01
C TRP A 338 -4.54 -6.64 -12.54
N GLY A 339 -4.92 -7.91 -12.66
CA GLY A 339 -6.27 -8.38 -12.38
C GLY A 339 -7.20 -8.16 -13.57
N THR A 340 -8.49 -8.12 -13.28
CA THR A 340 -9.53 -8.04 -14.32
C THR A 340 -9.89 -6.59 -14.62
N PRO A 341 -9.70 -6.11 -15.86
CA PRO A 341 -10.11 -4.77 -16.25
C PRO A 341 -11.63 -4.69 -16.40
N ILE A 342 -12.20 -3.61 -15.89
CA ILE A 342 -13.59 -3.21 -16.04
C ILE A 342 -13.58 -1.82 -16.68
N SER A 343 -14.11 -1.72 -17.90
CA SER A 343 -14.18 -0.46 -18.64
C SER A 343 -15.62 0.07 -18.72
N LEU A 344 -15.77 1.30 -19.21
CA LEU A 344 -17.09 1.85 -19.52
C LEU A 344 -17.87 0.96 -20.49
N ARG A 345 -19.20 0.94 -20.33
CA ARG A 345 -20.07 0.39 -21.35
C ARG A 345 -19.96 1.28 -22.58
N LYS A 346 -19.63 0.71 -23.73
CA LYS A 346 -19.96 1.37 -24.98
C LYS A 346 -21.49 1.43 -25.04
N GLY A 347 -22.04 2.58 -25.39
CA GLY A 347 -23.49 2.76 -25.45
C GLY A 347 -24.16 1.71 -26.35
N PRO A 348 -25.51 1.58 -26.28
CA PRO A 348 -26.26 0.84 -27.29
C PRO A 348 -25.95 1.34 -28.71
#